data_AF-Q24YN1-F1
#
_entry.id   AF-Q24YN1-F1
#
_cell.length_a   1.000
_cell.length_b   1.000
_cell.length_c   1.000
_cell.angle_alpha   90.00
_cell.angle_beta   90.00
_cell.angle_gamma   90.00
#
_symmetry.space_group_name_H-M   'P 1'
#
loop_
_entity.id
_entity.type
_entity.pdbx_description
1 polymer ?
#
loop_
_entity_poly.entity_id
_entity_poly.type
_entity_poly.pdbx_seq_one_letter_code
_entity_poly.pdbx_strand_id
1 'polypeptide(L)'
;MTMRVPSTEVQNNFGKYLKFVEVHEEIIVTKNGRDIARILPCDDPHKSLVAEEAAEYQTRGGRVTYEEFLELVESSDQRFELIDGIIYNLASPSYEHQYAIREIMGTFYNWFKL
;
A
#
# COMPACT_ATOMS: atom_id res chain seq x y z
N MET A 1 0.86 20.44 5.82
CA MET A 1 1.26 21.87 5.77
C MET A 1 2.39 21.94 4.76
N THR A 2 2.31 22.77 3.72
CA THR A 2 3.26 22.72 2.59
C THR A 2 4.44 23.65 2.84
N MET A 3 5.68 23.12 2.77
CA MET A 3 6.92 23.87 2.99
C MET A 3 7.55 24.31 1.66
N ARG A 4 8.00 25.58 1.55
CA ARG A 4 8.74 26.10 0.39
C ARG A 4 10.21 26.31 0.74
N VAL A 5 11.11 25.75 -0.07
CA VAL A 5 12.55 25.74 0.23
C VAL A 5 13.38 26.06 -1.03
N PRO A 6 14.45 26.89 -0.96
CA PRO A 6 15.34 27.13 -2.10
C PRO A 6 16.10 25.88 -2.55
N SER A 7 16.37 25.76 -3.86
CA SER A 7 17.10 24.61 -4.43
C SER A 7 18.49 24.41 -3.83
N THR A 8 19.17 25.50 -3.46
CA THR A 8 20.49 25.46 -2.81
C THR A 8 20.42 24.86 -1.41
N GLU A 9 19.35 25.15 -0.66
CA GLU A 9 19.13 24.64 0.68
C GLU A 9 18.83 23.14 0.66
N VAL A 10 18.02 22.71 -0.31
CA VAL A 10 17.72 21.30 -0.58
C VAL A 10 18.97 20.53 -0.98
N GLN A 11 19.83 21.10 -1.83
CA GLN A 11 21.06 20.46 -2.27
C GLN A 11 22.05 20.25 -1.10
N ASN A 12 22.19 21.24 -0.23
CA ASN A 12 23.11 21.18 0.91
C ASN A 12 22.59 20.31 2.07
N ASN A 13 21.27 20.18 2.21
CA ASN A 13 20.63 19.51 3.34
C ASN A 13 19.64 18.41 2.89
N PHE A 14 19.92 17.74 1.78
CA PHE A 14 18.95 16.83 1.14
C PHE A 14 18.36 15.80 2.09
N GLY A 15 19.20 15.12 2.88
CA GLY A 15 18.76 14.11 3.85
C GLY A 15 17.84 14.65 4.96
N LYS A 16 17.97 15.93 5.36
CA LYS A 16 17.06 16.57 6.32
C LYS A 16 15.66 16.69 5.74
N TYR A 17 15.57 17.07 4.46
CA TYR A 17 14.29 17.25 3.77
C TYR A 17 13.61 15.93 3.43
N LEU A 18 14.38 14.87 3.17
CA LEU A 18 13.81 13.52 3.06
C LEU A 18 13.09 13.09 4.36
N LYS A 19 13.63 13.41 5.54
CA LYS A 19 12.97 13.09 6.82
C LYS A 19 11.63 13.81 7.02
N PHE A 20 11.49 15.04 6.54
CA PHE A 20 10.20 15.75 6.60
C PHE A 20 9.19 15.11 5.64
N VAL A 21 9.65 14.75 4.45
CA VAL A 21 8.87 14.06 3.43
C VAL A 21 8.38 12.68 3.93
N GLU A 22 9.18 11.96 4.72
CA GLU A 22 8.78 10.69 5.36
C GLU A 22 7.62 10.82 6.36
N VAL A 23 7.42 11.99 6.96
CA VAL A 23 6.29 12.27 7.88
C VAL A 23 5.11 12.90 7.13
N HIS A 24 5.01 12.64 5.81
CA HIS A 24 3.98 13.16 4.90
C HIS A 24 3.94 14.70 4.78
N GLU A 25 5.04 15.39 5.02
CA GLU A 25 5.15 16.82 4.70
C GLU A 25 5.59 17.04 3.24
N GLU A 26 4.75 17.71 2.47
CA GLU A 26 5.08 18.12 1.11
C GLU A 26 6.11 19.27 1.10
N ILE A 27 7.14 19.12 0.28
CA ILE A 27 8.15 20.16 0.04
C ILE A 27 8.09 20.65 -1.40
N ILE A 28 7.93 21.97 -1.56
CA ILE A 28 8.07 22.67 -2.83
C ILE A 28 9.48 23.26 -2.91
N VAL A 29 10.24 22.84 -3.92
CA VAL A 29 11.56 23.37 -4.23
C VAL A 29 11.42 24.59 -5.11
N THR A 30 12.06 25.68 -4.72
CA THR A 30 12.03 26.97 -5.41
C THR A 30 13.40 27.34 -5.98
N LYS A 31 13.41 28.04 -7.11
CA LYS A 31 14.61 28.66 -7.68
C LYS A 31 14.26 30.07 -8.11
N ASN A 32 15.02 31.05 -7.60
CA ASN A 32 14.74 32.48 -7.82
C ASN A 32 13.29 32.87 -7.47
N GLY A 33 12.76 32.33 -6.37
CA GLY A 33 11.40 32.60 -5.89
C GLY A 33 10.27 31.94 -6.69
N ARG A 34 10.59 31.13 -7.71
CA ARG A 34 9.59 30.35 -8.48
C ARG A 34 9.62 28.89 -8.06
N ASP A 35 8.45 28.29 -7.94
CA ASP A 35 8.30 26.85 -7.71
C ASP A 35 8.81 26.09 -8.95
N ILE A 36 9.75 25.17 -8.77
CA ILE A 36 10.40 24.43 -9.87
C ILE A 36 10.29 22.90 -9.73
N ALA A 37 10.10 22.38 -8.52
CA ALA A 37 9.93 20.95 -8.28
C ALA A 37 9.17 20.71 -6.98
N ARG A 38 8.68 19.47 -6.80
CA ARG A 38 8.05 18.98 -5.57
C ARG A 38 8.77 17.72 -5.12
N ILE A 39 9.03 17.61 -3.83
CA ILE A 39 9.49 16.37 -3.19
C ILE A 39 8.31 15.86 -2.38
N LEU A 40 7.86 14.66 -2.73
CA LEU A 40 6.75 13.98 -2.11
C LEU A 40 7.26 12.65 -1.55
N PRO A 41 6.62 12.10 -0.52
CA PRO A 41 6.91 10.74 -0.10
C PRO A 41 6.71 9.86 -1.31
N CYS A 42 7.61 8.89 -1.48
CA CYS A 42 7.29 7.80 -2.37
C CYS A 42 6.03 7.17 -1.79
N ASP A 43 4.98 7.03 -2.60
CA ASP A 43 3.90 6.11 -2.29
C ASP A 43 4.57 4.75 -2.22
N ASP A 44 4.97 4.35 -1.03
CA ASP A 44 5.49 3.04 -0.77
C ASP A 44 4.24 2.20 -0.51
N PRO A 45 3.81 1.37 -1.48
CA PRO A 45 2.70 0.46 -1.28
C PRO A 45 2.95 -0.52 -0.12
N HIS A 46 4.14 -0.51 0.49
CA HIS A 46 4.53 -1.36 1.61
C HIS A 46 4.82 -0.64 2.93
N LYS A 47 4.89 0.70 2.99
CA LYS A 47 5.34 1.41 4.23
C LYS A 47 4.23 1.75 5.22
N SER A 48 2.98 1.63 4.81
CA SER A 48 1.85 1.68 5.73
C SER A 48 1.04 0.44 5.51
N LEU A 49 1.31 -0.59 6.30
CA LEU A 49 0.30 -1.35 7.01
C LEU A 49 1.02 -2.52 7.72
N VAL A 50 0.82 -2.59 9.03
CA VAL A 50 0.67 -3.89 9.68
C VAL A 50 -0.64 -4.46 9.14
N ALA A 51 -0.61 -4.91 7.90
CA ALA A 51 -1.61 -5.74 7.23
C ALA A 51 -0.79 -6.49 6.19
N GLU A 52 -0.68 -7.80 6.40
CA GLU A 52 0.00 -8.65 5.44
C GLU A 52 -0.70 -8.51 4.08
N GLU A 53 -0.01 -7.84 3.16
CA GLU A 53 0.01 -8.20 1.75
C GLU A 53 -1.35 -8.17 1.02
N ALA A 54 -2.03 -7.02 1.05
CA ALA A 54 -3.02 -6.69 0.01
C ALA A 54 -2.31 -5.90 -1.11
N ALA A 55 -1.86 -6.60 -2.15
CA ALA A 55 -1.42 -5.93 -3.37
C ALA A 55 -2.64 -5.27 -4.04
N GLU A 56 -2.69 -3.93 -4.05
CA GLU A 56 -3.70 -3.18 -4.80
C GLU A 56 -3.45 -3.35 -6.31
N TYR A 57 -4.13 -4.31 -6.93
CA TYR A 57 -4.26 -4.37 -8.38
C TYR A 57 -5.29 -3.32 -8.81
N GLN A 58 -4.91 -2.04 -8.79
CA GLN A 58 -5.69 -0.99 -9.46
C GLN A 58 -5.54 -1.16 -10.98
N THR A 59 -6.44 -1.93 -11.60
CA THR A 59 -6.60 -1.90 -13.06
C THR A 59 -7.11 -0.52 -13.47
N ARG A 60 -6.38 0.13 -14.38
CA ARG A 60 -6.73 1.40 -15.04
C ARG A 60 -8.19 1.36 -15.52
N GLY A 61 -9.12 1.93 -14.75
CA GLY A 61 -10.52 2.00 -15.17
C GLY A 61 -11.53 2.13 -14.04
N GLY A 62 -11.23 1.60 -12.86
CA GLY A 62 -12.10 1.70 -11.68
C GLY A 62 -13.36 0.84 -11.82
N ARG A 63 -13.38 -0.28 -11.09
CA ARG A 63 -14.43 -1.31 -11.01
C ARG A 63 -14.37 -2.40 -12.09
N VAL A 64 -14.29 -3.64 -11.59
CA VAL A 64 -14.31 -4.91 -12.32
C VAL A 64 -15.68 -5.54 -12.14
N THR A 65 -16.25 -6.09 -13.21
CA THR A 65 -17.48 -6.88 -13.12
C THR A 65 -17.22 -8.26 -12.50
N TYR A 66 -18.29 -8.94 -12.11
CA TYR A 66 -18.16 -10.29 -11.57
C TYR A 66 -17.66 -11.28 -12.63
N GLU A 67 -18.11 -11.13 -13.88
CA GLU A 67 -17.71 -11.98 -15.00
C GLU A 67 -16.22 -11.84 -15.32
N GLU A 68 -15.71 -10.60 -15.38
CA GLU A 68 -14.28 -10.32 -15.57
C GLU A 68 -13.42 -10.90 -14.43
N PHE A 69 -13.94 -10.88 -13.19
CA PHE A 69 -13.29 -11.52 -12.05
C PHE A 69 -13.24 -13.05 -12.19
N LEU A 70 -14.30 -13.69 -12.67
CA LEU A 70 -14.30 -15.15 -12.88
C LEU A 70 -13.27 -15.56 -13.93
N GLU A 71 -13.19 -14.83 -15.05
CA GLU A 71 -12.17 -15.09 -16.09
C GLU A 71 -10.74 -14.94 -15.52
N LEU A 72 -10.51 -13.97 -14.64
CA LEU A 72 -9.22 -13.80 -13.97
C LEU A 72 -8.89 -14.98 -13.04
N VAL A 73 -9.84 -15.42 -12.22
CA VAL A 73 -9.62 -16.51 -11.26
C VAL A 73 -9.42 -17.85 -11.98
N GLU A 74 -10.11 -18.09 -13.09
CA GLU A 74 -9.91 -19.31 -13.88
C GLU A 74 -8.54 -19.35 -14.60
N SER A 75 -7.98 -18.17 -14.90
CA SER A 75 -6.72 -18.06 -15.65
C SER A 75 -5.47 -17.99 -14.77
N SER A 76 -5.60 -18.04 -13.44
CA SER A 76 -4.50 -17.88 -12.50
C SER A 76 -4.58 -18.82 -11.31
N ASP A 77 -3.44 -19.33 -10.85
CA ASP A 77 -3.34 -20.11 -9.60
C ASP A 77 -3.31 -19.22 -8.34
N GLN A 78 -3.29 -17.89 -8.50
CA GLN A 78 -3.36 -16.95 -7.39
C GLN A 78 -4.79 -16.81 -6.87
N ARG A 79 -4.92 -16.50 -5.57
CA ARG A 79 -6.22 -16.30 -4.94
C ARG A 79 -6.59 -14.83 -4.97
N PHE A 80 -7.76 -14.52 -5.50
CA PHE A 80 -8.27 -13.15 -5.57
C PHE A 80 -9.62 -13.02 -4.87
N GLU A 81 -9.92 -11.82 -4.39
CA GLU A 81 -11.24 -11.42 -3.89
C GLU A 81 -11.74 -10.19 -4.65
N LEU A 82 -13.03 -10.19 -5.00
CA LEU A 82 -13.72 -9.03 -5.55
C LEU A 82 -14.57 -8.37 -4.46
N ILE A 83 -14.20 -7.16 -4.05
CA ILE A 83 -14.90 -6.39 -3.01
C ILE A 83 -15.22 -5.00 -3.58
N ASP A 84 -16.51 -4.66 -3.68
CA ASP A 84 -17.00 -3.39 -4.21
C ASP A 84 -16.48 -3.03 -5.62
N GLY A 85 -16.27 -4.06 -6.45
CA GLY A 85 -15.72 -3.93 -7.79
C GLY A 85 -14.19 -3.81 -7.83
N ILE A 86 -13.50 -3.93 -6.68
CA ILE A 86 -12.04 -3.86 -6.59
C ILE A 86 -11.50 -5.28 -6.39
N ILE A 87 -10.45 -5.63 -7.13
CA ILE A 87 -9.78 -6.92 -7.00
C ILE A 87 -8.64 -6.81 -6.00
N TYR A 88 -8.65 -7.70 -5.02
CA TYR A 88 -7.59 -7.89 -4.03
C TYR A 88 -6.92 -9.24 -4.29
N ASN A 89 -5.59 -9.28 -4.36
CA ASN A 89 -4.84 -10.54 -4.37
C ASN A 89 -4.56 -10.95 -2.93
N LEU A 90 -5.03 -12.13 -2.55
CA LEU A 90 -4.67 -12.79 -1.31
C LEU A 90 -3.30 -13.42 -1.49
N ALA A 91 -2.27 -12.60 -1.31
CA ALA A 91 -0.91 -13.08 -1.38
C ALA A 91 -0.64 -14.16 -0.31
N SER A 92 0.37 -14.99 -0.56
CA SER A 92 0.64 -16.19 0.22
C SER A 92 0.95 -15.82 1.67
N PRO A 93 0.14 -16.25 2.66
CA PRO A 93 0.29 -15.74 4.01
C PRO A 93 1.60 -16.19 4.65
N SER A 94 2.15 -15.34 5.52
CA SER A 94 3.39 -15.65 6.22
C SER A 94 3.23 -16.86 7.16
N TYR A 95 4.35 -17.45 7.57
CA TYR A 95 4.33 -18.51 8.60
C TYR A 95 3.63 -18.04 9.89
N GLU A 96 3.90 -16.81 10.32
CA GLU A 96 3.31 -16.23 11.54
C GLU A 96 1.79 -16.09 11.40
N HIS A 97 1.31 -15.67 10.23
CA HIS A 97 -0.12 -15.59 9.95
C HIS A 97 -0.77 -16.98 9.94
N GLN A 98 -0.15 -17.97 9.32
CA GLN A 98 -0.64 -19.36 9.35
C GLN A 98 -0.65 -19.94 10.76
N TYR A 99 0.36 -19.63 11.57
CA TYR A 99 0.41 -20.04 12.97
C TYR A 99 -0.73 -19.43 13.77
N ALA A 100 -0.97 -18.12 13.66
CA ALA A 100 -2.08 -17.44 14.32
C ALA A 100 -3.45 -18.02 13.92
N ILE A 101 -3.66 -18.25 12.61
CA ILE A 101 -4.90 -18.87 12.11
C ILE A 101 -5.08 -20.27 12.71
N ARG A 102 -4.02 -21.08 12.80
CA ARG A 102 -4.10 -22.44 13.35
C ARG A 102 -4.58 -22.42 14.80
N GLU A 103 -4.03 -21.54 15.63
CA GLU A 103 -4.40 -21.44 17.05
C GLU A 103 -5.85 -20.97 17.22
N ILE A 104 -6.27 -19.97 16.43
CA ILE A 104 -7.67 -19.48 16.42
C ILE A 104 -8.61 -20.61 15.99
N MET A 105 -8.30 -21.28 14.87
CA MET A 105 -9.11 -22.37 14.33
C MET A 105 -9.24 -23.52 15.34
N GLY A 106 -8.15 -23.94 15.97
CA GLY A 106 -8.17 -25.01 16.98
C GLY A 106 -9.03 -24.65 18.19
N THR A 107 -8.94 -23.39 18.65
CA THR A 107 -9.74 -22.89 19.76
C THR A 107 -11.23 -22.87 19.41
N PHE A 108 -11.58 -22.31 18.25
CA PHE A 108 -12.96 -22.24 17.77
C PHE A 108 -13.54 -23.64 17.55
N TYR A 109 -12.78 -24.54 16.92
CA TYR A 109 -13.21 -25.91 16.69
C TYR A 109 -13.56 -26.62 17.99
N ASN A 110 -12.70 -26.52 19.01
CA ASN A 110 -12.97 -27.14 20.31
C ASN A 110 -14.17 -26.51 21.01
N TRP A 111 -14.35 -25.20 20.90
CA TRP A 111 -15.49 -24.48 21.46
C TRP A 111 -16.83 -24.93 20.86
N PHE A 112 -16.91 -25.07 19.54
CA PHE A 112 -18.14 -25.44 18.82
C PHE A 112 -18.40 -26.95 18.73
N LYS A 113 -17.45 -27.80 19.16
CA LYS A 113 -17.60 -29.26 19.15
C LYS A 113 -18.32 -29.79 20.40
N LEU A 114 -18.47 -28.95 21.43
CA LEU A 114 -19.30 -29.19 22.62
C LEU A 114 -20.75 -28.78 22.36
#